data_AF-Q874T2-F1
#
_entry.id   AF-Q874T2-F1
#
_cell.length_a   1.000
_cell.length_b   1.000
_cell.length_c   1.000
_cell.angle_alpha   90.00
_cell.angle_beta   90.00
_cell.angle_gamma   90.00
#
_symmetry.space_group_name_H-M   'P 1'
#
loop_
_entity.id
_entity.type
_entity.pdbx_description
1 polymer ?
#
loop_
_entity_poly.entity_id
_entity_poly.type
_entity_poly.pdbx_seq_one_letter_code
_entity_poly.pdbx_strand_id
1 'polypeptide(L)'
;TILKQDEGWIHDGGFTPEEKEAYKEIIFSNSVQSIHVLLEAMEILDIPLDDASNQGYFDYIMEQYQKMDYFSMPPELVKAIKQLWQDKGVQEAHSRRNEFQLNDSASYYFDSIDRIGDPNYLPTDQDVLRSRVKTTGIAESKFTFGTLTYRMFDVGGQRSERKKWIHCFEDVTAIIFLVAISEYDQVLIEDESVNRMQEAF
;
A
#
# COMPACT_ATOMS: atom_id res chain seq x y z
N THR A 1 6.91 -4.71 4.34
CA THR A 1 8.08 -4.49 3.47
C THR A 1 9.28 -5.34 3.89
N ILE A 2 9.75 -5.25 5.15
CA ILE A 2 10.95 -5.99 5.60
C ILE A 2 10.77 -7.52 5.51
N LEU A 3 9.66 -8.06 6.03
CA LEU A 3 9.41 -9.51 5.95
C LEU A 3 9.30 -10.03 4.52
N LYS A 4 8.72 -9.24 3.61
CA LYS A 4 8.65 -9.59 2.19
C LYS A 4 10.04 -9.53 1.53
N GLN A 5 10.92 -8.63 1.98
CA GLN A 5 12.31 -8.60 1.54
C GLN A 5 13.06 -9.82 2.05
N ASP A 6 12.86 -10.19 3.31
CA ASP A 6 13.43 -11.40 3.91
C ASP A 6 12.92 -12.64 3.16
N GLU A 7 11.61 -12.77 2.89
CA GLU A 7 11.04 -13.84 2.06
C GLU A 7 11.69 -13.88 0.67
N GLY A 8 11.75 -12.73 -0.02
CA GLY A 8 12.38 -12.64 -1.34
C GLY A 8 13.90 -12.95 -1.36
N TRP A 9 14.59 -12.80 -0.22
CA TRP A 9 16.01 -13.16 -0.07
C TRP A 9 16.22 -14.59 0.40
N ILE A 10 15.29 -15.13 1.20
CA ILE A 10 15.30 -16.52 1.68
C ILE A 10 15.01 -17.47 0.51
N HIS A 11 14.15 -17.06 -0.42
CA HIS A 11 13.97 -17.73 -1.71
C HIS A 11 15.08 -17.25 -2.65
N ASP A 12 16.10 -18.09 -2.85
CA ASP A 12 17.34 -17.89 -3.62
C ASP A 12 17.11 -17.55 -5.13
N GLY A 13 16.34 -16.49 -5.41
CA GLY A 13 15.78 -16.16 -6.73
C GLY A 13 14.55 -15.24 -6.77
N GLY A 14 14.05 -14.71 -5.62
CA GLY A 14 12.88 -13.83 -5.58
C GLY A 14 11.54 -14.58 -5.49
N PHE A 15 10.42 -13.89 -5.74
CA PHE A 15 9.09 -14.52 -5.66
C PHE A 15 8.81 -15.39 -6.89
N THR A 16 8.24 -16.57 -6.67
CA THR A 16 7.77 -17.47 -7.73
C THR A 16 6.61 -16.84 -8.52
N PRO A 17 6.35 -17.28 -9.76
CA PRO A 17 5.18 -16.81 -10.53
C PRO A 17 3.85 -17.03 -9.80
N GLU A 18 3.70 -18.16 -9.11
CA GLU A 18 2.49 -18.50 -8.36
C GLU A 18 2.28 -17.55 -7.15
N GLU A 19 3.35 -17.23 -6.43
CA GLU A 19 3.31 -16.25 -5.35
C GLU A 19 2.99 -14.85 -5.88
N LYS A 20 3.61 -14.45 -7.00
CA LYS A 20 3.34 -13.17 -7.66
C LYS A 20 1.88 -13.03 -8.05
N GLU A 21 1.28 -14.07 -8.64
CA GLU A 21 -0.13 -14.04 -9.04
C GLU A 21 -1.06 -13.85 -7.82
N ALA A 22 -0.74 -14.43 -6.67
CA ALA A 22 -1.50 -14.25 -5.43
C ALA A 22 -1.52 -12.79 -4.92
N TYR A 23 -0.56 -11.94 -5.33
CA TYR A 23 -0.53 -10.52 -4.97
C TYR A 23 -1.27 -9.60 -5.95
N LYS A 24 -1.75 -10.13 -7.08
CA LYS A 24 -2.32 -9.32 -8.16
C LYS A 24 -3.54 -8.51 -7.74
N GLU A 25 -4.51 -9.16 -7.10
CA GLU A 25 -5.72 -8.49 -6.58
C GLU A 25 -5.38 -7.42 -5.54
N ILE A 26 -4.36 -7.68 -4.69
CA ILE A 26 -3.89 -6.72 -3.68
C ILE A 26 -3.31 -5.49 -4.37
N ILE A 27 -2.52 -5.65 -5.43
CA ILE A 27 -1.93 -4.55 -6.19
C ILE A 27 -3.01 -3.73 -6.91
N PHE A 28 -4.00 -4.40 -7.50
CA PHE A 28 -5.16 -3.72 -8.12
C PHE A 28 -5.93 -2.91 -7.08
N SER A 29 -6.27 -3.53 -5.94
CA SER A 29 -6.93 -2.86 -4.82
C SER A 29 -6.13 -1.65 -4.32
N ASN A 30 -4.83 -1.81 -4.10
CA ASN A 30 -3.96 -0.71 -3.67
C ASN A 30 -3.91 0.44 -4.68
N SER A 31 -3.89 0.14 -5.98
CA SER A 31 -3.88 1.15 -7.04
C SER A 31 -5.18 1.95 -7.06
N VAL A 32 -6.32 1.25 -7.05
CA VAL A 32 -7.66 1.86 -7.10
C VAL A 32 -7.97 2.64 -5.83
N GLN A 33 -7.67 2.08 -4.66
CA GLN A 33 -7.89 2.77 -3.39
C GLN A 33 -7.04 4.05 -3.31
N SER A 34 -5.79 3.99 -3.79
CA SER A 34 -4.91 5.17 -3.76
C SER A 34 -5.45 6.31 -4.62
N ILE A 35 -5.98 6.03 -5.82
CA ILE A 35 -6.53 7.08 -6.67
C ILE A 35 -7.82 7.65 -6.07
N HIS A 36 -8.68 6.80 -5.49
CA HIS A 36 -9.91 7.27 -4.82
C HIS A 36 -9.61 8.21 -3.67
N VAL A 37 -8.71 7.82 -2.75
CA VAL A 37 -8.29 8.66 -1.63
C VAL A 37 -7.71 9.99 -2.10
N LEU A 38 -6.96 9.97 -3.21
CA LEU A 38 -6.40 11.18 -3.79
C LEU A 38 -7.49 12.13 -4.35
N LEU A 39 -8.52 11.58 -5.00
CA LEU A 39 -9.65 12.36 -5.50
C LEU A 39 -10.54 12.90 -4.37
N GLU A 40 -10.80 12.11 -3.33
CA GLU A 40 -11.48 12.59 -2.11
C GLU A 40 -10.72 13.75 -1.45
N ALA A 41 -9.39 13.63 -1.39
CA ALA A 41 -8.55 14.70 -0.85
C ALA A 41 -8.65 15.97 -1.70
N MET A 42 -8.79 15.88 -3.02
CA MET A 42 -9.05 17.06 -3.85
C MET A 42 -10.35 17.77 -3.47
N GLU A 43 -11.43 17.03 -3.22
CA GLU A 43 -12.71 17.62 -2.78
C GLU A 43 -12.57 18.29 -1.40
N ILE A 44 -11.88 17.64 -0.46
CA ILE A 44 -11.68 18.16 0.90
C ILE A 44 -10.80 19.40 0.91
N LEU A 45 -9.77 19.43 0.06
CA LEU A 45 -8.80 20.52 -0.03
C LEU A 45 -9.22 21.64 -0.99
N ASP A 46 -10.40 21.51 -1.63
CA ASP A 46 -10.92 22.43 -2.64
C ASP A 46 -9.95 22.65 -3.81
N ILE A 47 -9.32 21.56 -4.27
CA ILE A 47 -8.38 21.56 -5.41
C ILE A 47 -9.14 21.17 -6.68
N PRO A 48 -9.36 22.09 -7.63
CA PRO A 48 -10.03 21.76 -8.88
C PRO A 48 -9.11 20.96 -9.82
N LEU A 49 -9.72 20.23 -10.75
CA LEU A 49 -8.99 19.67 -11.90
C LEU A 49 -8.40 20.81 -12.76
N ASP A 50 -7.17 20.62 -13.25
CA ASP A 50 -6.53 21.55 -14.19
C ASP A 50 -7.18 21.45 -15.58
N ASP A 51 -7.58 20.24 -16.00
CA ASP A 51 -8.31 19.99 -17.24
C ASP A 51 -9.75 19.53 -16.95
N ALA A 52 -10.72 20.39 -17.27
CA ALA A 52 -12.14 20.09 -17.09
C ALA A 52 -12.63 18.87 -17.90
N SER A 53 -11.90 18.43 -18.93
CA SER A 53 -12.21 17.20 -19.66
C SER A 53 -12.01 15.93 -18.82
N ASN A 54 -11.24 16.02 -17.72
CA ASN A 54 -11.03 14.93 -16.79
C ASN A 54 -12.21 14.68 -15.84
N GLN A 55 -13.22 15.56 -15.80
CA GLN A 55 -14.36 15.41 -14.88
C GLN A 55 -15.07 14.07 -15.06
N GLY A 56 -15.24 13.60 -16.31
CA GLY A 56 -15.86 12.30 -16.56
C GLY A 56 -15.06 11.11 -15.99
N TYR A 57 -13.72 11.21 -15.95
CA TYR A 57 -12.87 10.19 -15.32
C TYR A 57 -12.93 10.29 -13.80
N PHE A 58 -12.99 11.51 -13.25
CA PHE A 58 -13.16 11.74 -11.82
C PHE A 58 -14.45 11.08 -11.31
N ASP A 59 -15.58 11.44 -11.91
CA ASP A 59 -16.89 10.91 -11.54
C ASP A 59 -16.93 9.38 -11.69
N TYR A 60 -16.34 8.85 -12.77
CA TYR A 60 -16.24 7.41 -13.00
C TYR A 60 -15.50 6.69 -11.86
N ILE A 61 -14.33 7.18 -11.42
CA ILE A 61 -13.58 6.53 -10.33
C ILE A 61 -14.37 6.57 -9.02
N MET A 62 -14.95 7.73 -8.68
CA MET A 62 -15.75 7.91 -7.46
C MET A 62 -16.97 6.97 -7.44
N GLU A 63 -17.67 6.81 -8.57
CA GLU A 63 -18.85 5.93 -8.65
C GLU A 63 -18.53 4.43 -8.70
N GLN A 64 -17.39 4.04 -9.30
CA GLN A 64 -17.04 2.63 -9.47
C GLN A 64 -16.35 2.05 -8.24
N TYR A 65 -15.70 2.85 -7.40
CA TYR A 65 -14.89 2.36 -6.28
C TYR A 65 -15.59 1.34 -5.38
N GLN A 66 -16.86 1.57 -5.03
CA GLN A 66 -17.63 0.64 -4.19
C GLN A 66 -18.08 -0.65 -4.91
N LYS A 67 -18.00 -0.68 -6.24
CA LYS A 67 -18.47 -1.78 -7.10
C LYS A 67 -17.34 -2.67 -7.60
N MET A 68 -16.08 -2.28 -7.39
CA MET A 68 -14.94 -3.04 -7.90
C MET A 68 -14.72 -4.32 -7.10
N ASP A 69 -14.53 -5.41 -7.84
CA ASP A 69 -14.18 -6.72 -7.30
C ASP A 69 -12.65 -6.96 -7.26
N TYR A 70 -11.87 -6.07 -7.87
CA TYR A 70 -10.41 -6.10 -7.95
C TYR A 70 -9.83 -7.35 -8.62
N PHE A 71 -10.64 -8.14 -9.34
CA PHE A 71 -10.15 -9.30 -10.10
C PHE A 71 -9.44 -8.90 -11.39
N SER A 72 -9.78 -7.71 -11.91
CA SER A 72 -9.19 -7.18 -13.14
C SER A 72 -9.11 -5.66 -13.11
N MET A 73 -8.30 -5.11 -14.01
CA MET A 73 -8.21 -3.67 -14.27
C MET A 73 -8.83 -3.39 -15.64
N PRO A 74 -10.11 -2.98 -15.72
CA PRO A 74 -10.76 -2.66 -16.99
C PRO A 74 -9.98 -1.56 -17.75
N PRO A 75 -9.89 -1.62 -19.08
CA PRO A 75 -9.14 -0.62 -19.86
C PRO A 75 -9.59 0.83 -19.60
N GLU A 76 -10.90 1.05 -19.39
CA GLU A 76 -11.44 2.38 -19.07
C GLU A 76 -10.96 2.89 -17.70
N LEU A 77 -10.80 2.00 -16.72
CA LEU A 77 -10.26 2.34 -15.41
C LEU A 77 -8.77 2.70 -15.51
N VAL A 78 -7.99 1.90 -16.22
CA VAL A 78 -6.56 2.17 -16.48
C VAL A 78 -6.40 3.53 -17.15
N LYS A 79 -7.22 3.80 -18.16
CA LYS A 79 -7.24 5.08 -18.87
C LYS A 79 -7.63 6.24 -17.95
N ALA A 80 -8.67 6.08 -17.13
CA ALA A 80 -9.10 7.11 -16.18
C ALA A 80 -7.99 7.47 -15.19
N ILE A 81 -7.37 6.46 -14.54
CA ILE A 81 -6.25 6.66 -13.61
C ILE A 81 -5.10 7.36 -14.31
N LYS A 82 -4.74 6.92 -15.52
CA LYS A 82 -3.65 7.50 -16.29
C LYS A 82 -3.88 8.97 -16.66
N GLN A 83 -5.10 9.32 -17.10
CA GLN A 83 -5.44 10.70 -17.45
C GLN A 83 -5.46 11.61 -16.23
N LEU A 84 -6.11 11.17 -15.15
CA LEU A 84 -6.14 11.91 -13.89
C LEU A 84 -4.74 12.09 -13.30
N TRP A 85 -3.87 11.08 -13.36
CA TRP A 85 -2.51 11.21 -12.85
C TRP A 85 -1.68 12.26 -13.61
N GLN A 86 -2.03 12.59 -14.85
CA GLN A 86 -1.37 13.66 -15.60
C GLN A 86 -1.93 15.06 -15.31
N ASP A 87 -3.06 15.16 -14.62
CA ASP A 87 -3.72 16.42 -14.26
C ASP A 87 -2.93 17.16 -13.17
N LYS A 88 -2.75 18.48 -13.33
CA LYS A 88 -1.97 19.26 -12.36
C LYS A 88 -2.67 19.40 -11.00
N GLY A 89 -4.00 19.42 -10.96
CA GLY A 89 -4.76 19.43 -9.70
C GLY A 89 -4.55 18.13 -8.91
N VAL A 90 -4.54 16.99 -9.60
CA VAL A 90 -4.23 15.68 -8.99
C VAL A 90 -2.78 15.64 -8.48
N GLN A 91 -1.83 16.17 -9.25
CA GLN A 91 -0.44 16.29 -8.83
C GLN A 91 -0.26 17.24 -7.63
N GLU A 92 -1.02 18.33 -7.57
CA GLU A 92 -1.03 19.27 -6.44
C GLU A 92 -1.53 18.57 -5.17
N ALA A 93 -2.65 17.85 -5.24
CA ALA A 93 -3.15 17.06 -4.12
C ALA A 93 -2.12 16.03 -3.65
N HIS A 94 -1.44 15.34 -4.57
CA HIS A 94 -0.40 14.38 -4.23
C HIS A 94 0.83 15.03 -3.56
N SER A 95 1.15 16.27 -3.90
CA SER A 95 2.22 17.02 -3.22
C SER A 95 1.91 17.27 -1.73
N ARG A 96 0.62 17.37 -1.40
CA ARG A 96 0.05 17.56 -0.05
C ARG A 96 -0.38 16.25 0.62
N ARG A 97 0.09 15.10 0.13
CA ARG A 97 -0.27 13.76 0.63
C ARG A 97 0.00 13.50 2.11
N ASN A 98 0.77 14.36 2.79
CA ASN A 98 0.95 14.30 4.25
C ASN A 98 -0.29 14.79 5.03
N GLU A 99 -1.20 15.52 4.38
CA GLU A 99 -2.44 16.03 4.98
C GLU A 99 -3.58 15.00 5.02
N PHE A 100 -3.41 13.86 4.36
CA PHE A 100 -4.41 12.78 4.28
C PHE A 100 -3.75 11.40 4.21
N GLN A 101 -4.56 10.34 4.23
CA GLN A 101 -4.11 8.97 4.44
C GLN A 101 -3.82 8.25 3.10
N LEU A 102 -2.81 8.71 2.36
CA LEU A 102 -2.42 8.08 1.09
C LEU A 102 -1.41 6.93 1.29
N ASN A 103 -1.45 5.93 0.41
CA ASN A 103 -0.41 4.90 0.34
C ASN A 103 0.89 5.49 -0.24
N ASP A 104 2.03 5.30 0.42
CA ASP A 104 3.34 5.75 -0.07
C ASP A 104 3.71 5.19 -1.45
N SER A 105 3.16 4.02 -1.81
CA SER A 105 3.35 3.39 -3.11
C SER A 105 2.43 3.94 -4.22
N ALA A 106 1.55 4.90 -3.92
CA ALA A 106 0.55 5.41 -4.87
C ALA A 106 1.18 5.86 -6.20
N SER A 107 2.19 6.74 -6.13
CA SER A 107 2.85 7.25 -7.35
C SER A 107 3.49 6.14 -8.19
N TYR A 108 4.10 5.14 -7.54
CA TYR A 108 4.68 3.98 -8.23
C TYR A 108 3.63 3.21 -9.05
N TYR A 109 2.43 3.02 -8.48
CA TYR A 109 1.34 2.35 -9.19
C TYR A 109 0.83 3.17 -10.35
N PHE A 110 0.64 4.47 -10.16
CA PHE A 110 0.13 5.34 -11.23
C PHE A 110 1.13 5.50 -12.38
N ASP A 111 2.42 5.64 -12.07
CA ASP A 111 3.50 5.67 -13.06
C ASP A 111 3.61 4.36 -13.85
N SER A 112 3.16 3.24 -13.25
CA SER A 112 3.18 1.90 -13.85
C SER A 112 1.81 1.42 -14.33
N ILE A 113 0.79 2.27 -14.38
CA ILE A 113 -0.61 1.82 -14.52
C ILE A 113 -0.87 1.10 -15.85
N ASP A 114 -0.17 1.46 -16.92
CA ASP A 114 -0.26 0.76 -18.20
C ASP A 114 0.24 -0.69 -18.09
N ARG A 115 1.32 -0.94 -17.34
CA ARG A 115 1.85 -2.29 -17.09
C ARG A 115 0.89 -3.08 -16.21
N ILE A 116 0.41 -2.46 -15.12
CA ILE A 116 -0.49 -3.09 -14.13
C ILE A 116 -1.83 -3.43 -14.78
N GLY A 117 -2.29 -2.59 -15.70
CA GLY A 117 -3.54 -2.76 -16.44
C GLY A 117 -3.47 -3.74 -17.62
N ASP A 118 -2.30 -4.30 -17.94
CA ASP A 118 -2.17 -5.25 -19.06
C ASP A 118 -2.97 -6.55 -18.77
N PRO A 119 -3.72 -7.09 -19.74
CA PRO A 119 -4.46 -8.34 -19.54
C PRO A 119 -3.57 -9.54 -19.15
N ASN A 120 -2.30 -9.53 -19.53
CA ASN A 120 -1.31 -10.55 -19.19
C ASN A 120 -0.38 -10.11 -18.03
N TYR A 121 -0.79 -9.10 -17.26
CA TYR A 121 0.00 -8.60 -16.14
C TYR A 121 0.29 -9.71 -15.13
N LEU A 122 1.58 -9.90 -14.86
CA LEU A 122 2.12 -10.67 -13.75
C LEU A 122 2.93 -9.71 -12.86
N PRO A 123 2.64 -9.63 -11.55
CA PRO A 123 3.37 -8.75 -10.64
C PRO A 123 4.88 -8.98 -10.66
N THR A 124 5.63 -7.88 -10.65
CA THR A 124 7.08 -7.93 -10.43
C THR A 124 7.40 -8.07 -8.95
N ASP A 125 8.63 -8.46 -8.60
CA ASP A 125 9.07 -8.47 -7.20
C ASP A 125 8.91 -7.08 -6.57
N GLN A 126 9.11 -6.02 -7.35
CA GLN A 126 8.95 -4.65 -6.90
C GLN A 126 7.49 -4.30 -6.59
N ASP A 127 6.53 -4.81 -7.38
CA ASP A 127 5.10 -4.65 -7.13
C ASP A 127 4.69 -5.37 -5.82
N VAL A 128 5.20 -6.60 -5.62
CA VAL A 128 4.94 -7.41 -4.42
C VAL A 128 5.51 -6.74 -3.16
N LEU A 129 6.73 -6.23 -3.23
CA LEU A 129 7.38 -5.54 -2.12
C LEU A 129 6.67 -4.23 -1.73
N ARG A 130 6.10 -3.53 -2.72
CA ARG A 130 5.38 -2.27 -2.53
C ARG A 130 3.92 -2.44 -2.13
N SER A 131 3.35 -3.63 -2.35
CA SER A 131 1.96 -3.92 -1.97
C SER A 131 1.78 -3.87 -0.46
N ARG A 132 0.74 -3.16 -0.05
CA ARG A 132 0.36 -2.98 1.33
C ARG A 132 -0.78 -3.93 1.66
N VAL A 133 -0.46 -4.91 2.50
CA VAL A 133 -1.42 -5.79 3.16
C VAL A 133 -1.45 -5.39 4.62
N LYS A 134 -2.64 -5.14 5.17
CA LYS A 134 -2.78 -4.87 6.60
C LYS A 134 -2.51 -6.17 7.37
N THR A 135 -1.39 -6.25 8.09
CA THR A 135 -1.13 -7.37 8.99
C THR A 135 -2.19 -7.40 10.08
N THR A 136 -2.96 -8.47 10.14
CA THR A 136 -3.90 -8.75 11.22
C THR A 136 -3.46 -10.01 11.94
N GLY A 137 -3.38 -9.95 13.27
CA GLY A 137 -2.94 -11.07 14.08
C GLY A 137 -1.42 -11.18 14.16
N ILE A 138 -0.96 -12.42 14.27
CA ILE A 138 0.45 -12.78 14.45
C ILE A 138 0.79 -13.79 13.33
N ALA A 139 1.80 -13.48 12.53
CA ALA A 139 2.32 -14.41 11.53
C ALA A 139 3.68 -14.93 12.00
N GLU A 140 3.93 -16.23 11.84
CA GLU A 140 5.20 -16.87 12.17
C GLU A 140 5.88 -17.35 10.88
N SER A 141 7.12 -16.92 10.67
CA SER A 141 7.98 -17.38 9.58
C SER A 141 9.21 -18.09 10.15
N LYS A 142 9.60 -19.21 9.53
CA LYS A 142 10.80 -19.98 9.92
C LYS A 142 11.79 -20.00 8.77
N PHE A 143 13.03 -19.65 9.04
CA PHE A 143 14.10 -19.71 8.06
C PHE A 143 15.40 -20.17 8.67
N THR A 144 16.31 -20.67 7.85
CA THR A 144 17.63 -21.13 8.29
C THR A 144 18.70 -20.26 7.65
N PHE A 145 19.63 -19.75 8.46
CA PHE A 145 20.77 -19.00 8.00
C PHE A 145 22.06 -19.62 8.57
N GLY A 146 22.87 -20.20 7.69
CA GLY A 146 24.00 -21.03 8.08
C GLY A 146 23.52 -22.29 8.82
N THR A 147 23.98 -22.48 10.06
CA THR A 147 23.57 -23.61 10.93
C THR A 147 22.47 -23.24 11.92
N LEU A 148 21.97 -22.00 11.89
CA LEU A 148 20.99 -21.49 12.84
C LEU A 148 19.60 -21.42 12.20
N THR A 149 18.59 -21.94 12.90
CA THR A 149 17.19 -21.79 12.52
C THR A 149 16.56 -20.66 13.31
N TYR A 150 15.97 -19.70 12.60
CA TYR A 150 15.29 -18.55 13.14
C TYR A 150 13.78 -18.74 13.06
N ARG A 151 13.08 -18.27 14.09
CA ARG A 151 11.63 -18.09 14.12
C ARG A 151 11.37 -16.60 14.25
N MET A 152 10.71 -16.01 13.25
CA MET A 152 10.39 -14.60 13.22
C MET A 152 8.87 -14.45 13.34
N PHE A 153 8.43 -13.53 14.20
CA PHE A 153 7.02 -13.23 14.40
C PHE A 153 6.73 -11.82 13.91
N ASP A 154 5.80 -11.69 12.95
CA ASP A 154 5.23 -10.41 12.54
C ASP A 154 3.97 -10.12 13.33
N VAL A 155 3.82 -8.89 13.80
CA VAL A 155 2.67 -8.46 14.57
C VAL A 155 2.13 -7.14 14.05
N GLY A 156 0.80 -7.02 14.00
CA GLY A 156 0.16 -5.77 13.64
C GLY A 156 0.53 -4.64 14.62
N GLY A 157 0.97 -3.50 14.09
CA GLY A 157 1.39 -2.33 14.88
C GLY A 157 0.27 -1.36 15.29
N GLN A 158 -0.93 -1.51 14.71
CA GLN A 158 -2.10 -0.68 15.03
C GLN A 158 -2.55 -0.88 16.47
N ARG A 159 -3.08 0.17 17.12
CA ARG A 159 -3.49 0.12 18.54
C ARG A 159 -4.43 -1.05 18.82
N SER A 160 -5.34 -1.33 17.90
CA SER A 160 -6.26 -2.48 17.96
C SER A 160 -5.56 -3.85 18.01
N GLU A 161 -4.39 -3.99 17.38
CA GLU A 161 -3.63 -5.24 17.27
C GLU A 161 -2.62 -5.43 18.41
N ARG A 162 -2.16 -4.35 19.07
CA ARG A 162 -1.14 -4.41 20.14
C ARG A 162 -1.50 -5.29 21.33
N LYS A 163 -2.80 -5.46 21.61
CA LYS A 163 -3.27 -6.39 22.66
C LYS A 163 -2.83 -7.84 22.43
N LYS A 164 -2.55 -8.22 21.18
CA LYS A 164 -2.13 -9.58 20.80
C LYS A 164 -0.64 -9.82 21.02
N TRP A 165 0.18 -8.77 21.15
CA TRP A 165 1.63 -8.91 21.25
C TRP A 165 2.08 -9.75 22.45
N ILE A 166 1.30 -9.78 23.54
CA ILE A 166 1.59 -10.62 24.71
C ILE A 166 1.73 -12.11 24.36
N HIS A 167 1.11 -12.57 23.27
CA HIS A 167 1.15 -13.97 22.84
C HIS A 167 2.43 -14.36 22.09
N CYS A 168 3.30 -13.40 21.75
CA CYS A 168 4.56 -13.67 21.03
C CYS A 168 5.83 -13.26 21.80
N PHE A 169 5.71 -12.88 23.08
CA PHE A 169 6.84 -12.45 23.91
C PHE A 169 7.53 -13.58 24.69
N GLU A 170 7.03 -14.81 24.61
CA GLU A 170 7.66 -15.96 25.26
C GLU A 170 8.90 -16.42 24.46
N ASP A 171 10.03 -16.61 25.14
CA ASP A 171 11.31 -17.06 24.57
C ASP A 171 11.85 -16.21 23.40
N VAL A 172 11.62 -14.90 23.43
CA VAL A 172 12.15 -13.96 22.43
C VAL A 172 13.63 -13.65 22.69
N THR A 173 14.49 -13.96 21.72
CA THR A 173 15.93 -13.65 21.78
C THR A 173 16.22 -12.18 21.46
N ALA A 174 15.49 -11.59 20.51
CA ALA A 174 15.71 -10.23 20.04
C ALA A 174 14.41 -9.59 19.53
N ILE A 175 14.30 -8.26 19.64
CA ILE A 175 13.19 -7.48 19.13
C ILE A 175 13.73 -6.54 18.05
N ILE A 176 13.10 -6.56 16.87
CA ILE A 176 13.34 -5.59 15.80
C ILE A 176 12.22 -4.56 15.86
N PHE A 177 12.51 -3.38 16.39
CA PHE A 177 11.55 -2.28 16.47
C PHE A 177 11.69 -1.38 15.24
N LEU A 178 10.59 -1.13 14.54
CA LEU A 178 10.56 -0.38 13.29
C LEU A 178 9.83 0.94 13.47
N VAL A 179 10.47 2.03 13.03
CA VAL A 179 9.90 3.38 13.07
C VAL A 179 9.96 3.97 11.67
N ALA A 180 8.81 4.46 11.19
CA ALA A 180 8.73 5.16 9.92
C ALA A 180 9.18 6.62 10.11
N ILE A 181 10.43 6.90 9.73
CA ILE A 181 11.04 8.23 9.91
C ILE A 181 10.36 9.29 9.04
N SER A 182 9.79 8.88 7.89
CA SER A 182 9.11 9.76 6.94
C SER A 182 7.73 10.24 7.40
N GLU A 183 7.20 9.73 8.51
CA GLU A 183 5.84 10.05 8.98
C GLU A 183 5.80 11.17 10.03
N TYR A 184 6.87 11.98 10.12
CA TYR A 184 6.99 13.06 11.11
C TYR A 184 5.91 14.15 10.95
N ASP A 185 5.35 14.31 9.77
CA ASP A 185 4.32 15.29 9.40
C ASP A 185 2.94 14.64 9.17
N GLN A 186 2.76 13.38 9.56
CA GLN A 186 1.52 12.63 9.38
C GLN A 186 0.82 12.34 10.73
N VAL A 187 -0.50 12.16 10.67
CA VAL A 187 -1.33 11.73 11.81
C VAL A 187 -1.78 10.28 11.68
N LEU A 188 -2.15 9.65 12.80
CA LEU A 188 -2.61 8.26 12.81
C LEU A 188 -3.94 8.11 12.07
N ILE A 189 -4.12 6.98 11.39
CA ILE A 189 -5.43 6.58 10.83
C ILE A 189 -6.46 6.36 11.95
N GLU A 190 -6.02 5.85 13.10
CA GLU A 190 -6.89 5.55 14.24
C GLU A 190 -7.27 6.81 15.04
N ASP A 191 -6.53 7.92 14.89
CA ASP A 191 -6.67 9.14 15.66
C ASP A 191 -5.95 10.32 14.97
N GLU A 192 -6.71 11.14 14.24
CA GLU A 192 -6.16 12.28 13.48
C GLU A 192 -5.59 13.41 14.36
N SER A 193 -5.78 13.34 15.69
CA SER A 193 -5.18 14.31 16.62
C SER A 193 -3.76 13.93 17.06
N VAL A 194 -3.30 12.72 16.73
CA VAL A 194 -2.03 12.17 17.19
C VAL A 194 -1.06 12.01 16.03
N ASN A 195 0.11 12.62 16.17
CA ASN A 195 1.20 12.49 15.21
C ASN A 195 1.78 11.06 15.23
N ARG A 196 2.07 10.49 14.05
CA ARG A 196 2.55 9.11 13.94
C ARG A 196 3.92 8.89 14.59
N MET A 197 4.83 9.86 14.46
CA MET A 197 6.15 9.76 15.09
C MET A 197 6.08 9.83 16.61
N GLN A 198 5.18 10.66 17.16
CA GLN A 198 4.96 10.71 18.61
C GLN A 198 4.38 9.40 19.17
N GLU A 199 3.49 8.74 18.43
CA GLU A 199 2.94 7.43 18.82
C GLU A 199 3.97 6.30 18.78
N ALA A 200 5.04 6.45 17.99
CA ALA A 200 6.07 5.43 17.84
C ALA A 200 7.05 5.35 19.03
N PHE A 201 7.04 6.32 19.95
CA PHE A 201 7.92 6.41 21.13
C PHE A 201 7.12 6.35 22.44
#